data_AF-A0A7Y0PVK7-F1
#
_entry.id   AF-A0A7Y0PVK7-F1
#
_cell.length_a   1.000
_cell.length_b   1.000
_cell.length_c   1.000
_cell.angle_alpha   90.00
_cell.angle_beta   90.00
_cell.angle_gamma   90.00
#
_symmetry.space_group_name_H-M   'P 1'
#
loop_
_entity.id
_entity.type
_entity.pdbx_description
1 polymer ?
#
loop_
_entity_poly.entity_id
_entity_poly.type
_entity_poly.pdbx_seq_one_letter_code
_entity_poly.pdbx_strand_id
1 'polypeptide(L)'
;MTIGNHREWRIVQFGWKAIATSVNQQSANAYLDDMGLTTATEPRSTMATDGSPADISWENLDGLSYYTQTLAAHATDKASHNLLGHMGSALFDQLQGASCHVPSQRTGNNQQALAKVIKDQTIWPYTDLLLRGMGPSLEEAIIVHAGEATTA
;
A
#
# COMPACT_ATOMS: atom_id res chain seq x y z
N MET A 1 -30.02 22.41 -2.89
CA MET A 1 -29.46 21.14 -3.37
C MET A 1 -27.97 21.18 -3.12
N THR A 2 -27.55 20.70 -1.95
CA THR A 2 -26.17 20.76 -1.46
C THR A 2 -25.34 19.69 -2.15
N ILE A 3 -24.35 20.11 -2.93
CA ILE A 3 -23.34 19.25 -3.54
C ILE A 3 -22.37 18.85 -2.42
N GLY A 4 -22.47 17.61 -1.95
CA GLY A 4 -21.59 17.06 -0.91
C GLY A 4 -20.18 16.86 -1.45
N ASN A 5 -19.27 17.77 -1.11
CA ASN A 5 -17.84 17.59 -1.24
C ASN A 5 -17.38 16.56 -0.19
N HIS A 6 -17.37 15.28 -0.55
CA HIS A 6 -16.60 14.26 0.17
C HIS A 6 -15.31 14.00 -0.61
N ARG A 7 -14.28 14.83 -0.37
CA ARG A 7 -12.90 14.45 -0.72
C ARG A 7 -12.45 13.45 0.34
N GLU A 8 -12.62 12.16 0.06
CA GLU A 8 -11.96 11.11 0.83
C GLU A 8 -10.46 11.16 0.54
N TRP A 9 -9.67 11.53 1.53
CA TRP A 9 -8.21 11.48 1.46
C TRP A 9 -7.78 10.00 1.48
N ARG A 10 -7.45 9.44 0.30
CA ARG A 10 -6.86 8.10 0.19
C ARG A 10 -5.35 8.24 0.14
N ILE A 11 -4.70 8.14 1.30
CA ILE A 11 -3.23 8.24 1.43
C ILE A 11 -2.71 6.85 1.77
N VAL A 12 -2.83 5.94 0.80
CA VAL A 12 -1.90 4.82 0.58
C VAL A 12 -1.89 4.54 -0.90
N GLN A 13 -0.74 4.74 -1.51
CA GLN A 13 -0.50 4.41 -2.90
C GLN A 13 0.56 3.30 -2.96
N PHE A 14 0.36 2.37 -3.87
CA PHE A 14 1.16 1.15 -4.01
C PHE A 14 2.08 1.24 -5.23
N GLY A 15 3.17 0.47 -5.17
CA GLY A 15 4.23 0.47 -6.16
C GLY A 15 5.23 1.60 -5.97
N TRP A 16 6.37 1.50 -6.64
CA TRP A 16 7.50 2.45 -6.54
C TRP A 16 7.13 3.89 -6.90
N LYS A 17 6.17 4.07 -7.80
CA LYS A 17 5.70 5.39 -8.25
C LYS A 17 4.37 5.80 -7.61
N ALA A 18 3.86 5.02 -6.66
CA ALA A 18 2.64 5.36 -5.95
C ALA A 18 1.42 5.58 -6.90
N ILE A 19 1.31 4.80 -7.99
CA ILE A 19 0.26 5.00 -9.01
C ILE A 19 -1.01 4.19 -8.74
N ALA A 20 -0.93 3.12 -7.96
CA ALA A 20 -2.08 2.29 -7.63
C ALA A 20 -2.67 2.68 -6.28
N THR A 21 -3.99 2.86 -6.19
CA THR A 21 -4.67 3.31 -4.96
C THR A 21 -5.05 2.18 -4.01
N SER A 22 -4.81 0.92 -4.40
CA SER A 22 -5.09 -0.27 -3.59
C SER A 22 -4.20 -1.43 -4.02
N VAL A 23 -4.04 -2.43 -3.15
CA VAL A 23 -3.36 -3.70 -3.49
C VAL A 23 -4.04 -4.37 -4.68
N ASN A 24 -5.38 -4.33 -4.74
CA ASN A 24 -6.14 -4.89 -5.86
C ASN A 24 -5.79 -4.22 -7.19
N GLN A 25 -5.75 -2.88 -7.22
CA GLN A 25 -5.35 -2.14 -8.42
C GLN A 25 -3.89 -2.42 -8.79
N GLN A 26 -2.99 -2.50 -7.79
CA GLN A 26 -1.60 -2.83 -8.03
C GLN A 26 -1.45 -4.22 -8.65
N SER A 27 -2.21 -5.20 -8.16
CA SER A 27 -2.24 -6.57 -8.71
C SER A 27 -2.84 -6.60 -10.11
N ALA A 28 -3.93 -5.88 -10.36
CA ALA A 28 -4.54 -5.79 -11.69
C ALA A 28 -3.60 -5.15 -12.72
N ASN A 29 -2.88 -4.08 -12.34
CA ASN A 29 -1.87 -3.46 -13.18
C ASN A 29 -0.73 -4.44 -13.47
N ALA A 30 -0.23 -5.18 -12.47
CA ALA A 30 0.82 -6.18 -12.69
C ALA A 30 0.35 -7.33 -13.61
N TYR A 31 -0.91 -7.78 -13.48
CA TYR A 31 -1.48 -8.75 -14.41
C TYR A 31 -1.42 -8.25 -15.86
N LEU A 32 -1.83 -7.00 -16.08
CA LEU A 32 -1.89 -6.44 -17.43
C LEU A 32 -0.51 -6.05 -17.98
N ASP A 33 0.22 -5.21 -17.26
CA ASP A 33 1.43 -4.56 -17.74
C ASP A 33 2.65 -5.50 -17.75
N ASP A 34 2.75 -6.40 -16.76
CA ASP A 34 3.90 -7.29 -16.63
C ASP A 34 3.65 -8.68 -17.25
N MET A 35 2.41 -9.18 -17.18
CA MET A 35 2.06 -10.55 -17.63
C MET A 35 1.17 -10.59 -18.87
N GLY A 36 0.57 -9.47 -19.30
CA GLY A 36 -0.33 -9.42 -20.46
C GLY A 36 -1.68 -10.10 -20.22
N LEU A 37 -2.11 -10.23 -18.96
CA LEU A 37 -3.36 -10.88 -18.56
C LEU A 37 -4.39 -9.84 -18.13
N THR A 38 -5.60 -9.98 -18.65
CA THR A 38 -6.72 -9.13 -18.27
C THR A 38 -7.39 -9.61 -16.98
N THR A 39 -7.99 -8.69 -16.24
CA THR A 39 -8.74 -9.00 -15.01
C THR A 39 -10.19 -8.56 -15.15
N ALA A 40 -11.10 -9.28 -14.50
CA ALA A 40 -12.50 -8.90 -14.45
C ALA A 40 -12.68 -7.58 -13.70
N THR A 41 -13.57 -6.73 -14.20
CA THR A 41 -13.72 -5.34 -13.70
C THR A 41 -14.51 -5.22 -12.39
N GLU A 42 -15.33 -6.20 -12.03
CA GLU A 42 -16.17 -6.17 -10.81
C GLU A 42 -16.62 -7.59 -10.37
N PRO A 43 -17.11 -7.79 -9.12
CA PRO A 43 -17.45 -9.11 -8.54
C PRO A 43 -18.39 -10.03 -9.32
N ARG A 44 -19.13 -9.50 -10.29
CA ARG A 44 -20.07 -10.26 -11.12
C ARG A 44 -19.76 -10.20 -12.61
N SER A 45 -18.70 -9.47 -12.98
CA SER A 45 -18.27 -9.38 -14.36
C SER A 45 -17.35 -10.56 -14.69
N THR A 46 -17.51 -11.08 -15.90
CA THR A 46 -16.55 -11.99 -16.54
C THR A 46 -15.72 -11.27 -17.60
N MET A 47 -15.87 -9.94 -17.68
CA MET A 47 -15.33 -9.12 -18.76
C MET A 47 -14.23 -8.21 -18.23
N ALA A 48 -13.21 -8.03 -19.06
CA ALA A 48 -12.15 -7.05 -18.89
C ALA A 48 -12.60 -5.66 -19.34
N THR A 49 -11.78 -4.64 -19.08
CA THR A 49 -12.06 -3.24 -19.42
C THR A 49 -12.24 -2.99 -20.91
N ASP A 50 -11.58 -3.78 -21.77
CA ASP A 50 -11.70 -3.70 -23.23
C ASP A 50 -12.93 -4.43 -23.79
N GLY A 51 -13.76 -5.04 -22.93
CA GLY A 51 -14.94 -5.78 -23.32
C GLY A 51 -14.67 -7.20 -23.81
N SER A 52 -13.45 -7.72 -23.66
CA SER A 52 -13.13 -9.13 -23.86
C SER A 52 -13.37 -9.98 -22.59
N PRO A 53 -13.51 -11.31 -22.69
CA PRO A 53 -13.52 -12.17 -21.51
C PRO A 53 -12.22 -12.02 -20.72
N ALA A 54 -12.31 -11.85 -19.41
CA ALA A 54 -11.13 -11.68 -18.56
C ALA A 54 -10.37 -12.99 -18.38
N ASP A 55 -9.05 -12.92 -18.43
CA ASP A 55 -8.16 -14.07 -18.12
C ASP A 55 -8.22 -14.44 -16.63
N ILE A 56 -8.31 -13.43 -15.76
CA ILE A 56 -8.38 -13.56 -14.32
C ILE A 56 -9.77 -13.12 -13.83
N SER A 57 -10.46 -14.04 -13.17
CA SER A 57 -11.76 -13.74 -12.54
C SER A 57 -11.60 -12.74 -11.39
N TRP A 58 -12.69 -12.04 -11.08
CA TRP A 58 -12.71 -11.14 -9.92
C TRP A 58 -12.36 -11.87 -8.62
N GLU A 59 -12.92 -13.08 -8.43
CA GLU A 59 -12.69 -13.88 -7.23
C GLU A 59 -11.20 -14.22 -7.04
N ASN A 60 -10.47 -14.52 -8.12
CA ASN A 60 -9.03 -14.78 -8.05
C ASN A 60 -8.24 -13.50 -7.75
N LEU A 61 -8.60 -12.38 -8.37
CA LEU A 61 -7.95 -11.08 -8.09
C LEU A 61 -8.20 -10.62 -6.65
N ASP A 62 -9.42 -10.80 -6.13
CA ASP A 62 -9.81 -10.46 -4.77
C ASP A 62 -9.13 -11.39 -3.75
N GLY A 63 -9.06 -12.70 -4.04
CA GLY A 63 -8.32 -13.67 -3.24
C GLY A 63 -6.83 -13.36 -3.16
N LEU A 64 -6.19 -13.00 -4.28
CA LEU A 64 -4.79 -12.54 -4.30
C LEU A 64 -4.61 -11.27 -3.47
N SER A 65 -5.55 -10.33 -3.59
CA SER A 65 -5.55 -9.08 -2.84
C SER A 65 -5.63 -9.34 -1.33
N TYR A 66 -6.55 -10.22 -0.90
CA TYR A 66 -6.68 -10.64 0.49
C TYR A 66 -5.39 -11.29 0.99
N TYR A 67 -4.87 -12.27 0.26
CA TYR A 67 -3.63 -12.96 0.61
C TYR A 67 -2.49 -11.96 0.83
N THR A 68 -2.28 -11.08 -0.14
CA THR A 68 -1.20 -10.08 -0.13
C THR A 68 -1.35 -9.09 1.02
N GLN A 69 -2.57 -8.63 1.32
CA GLN A 69 -2.83 -7.75 2.47
C GLN A 69 -2.50 -8.42 3.81
N THR A 70 -2.67 -9.75 3.90
CA THR A 70 -2.42 -10.52 5.13
C THR A 70 -1.00 -11.06 5.26
N LEU A 71 -0.15 -10.86 4.25
CA LEU A 71 1.26 -11.22 4.34
C LEU A 71 1.99 -10.28 5.31
N ALA A 72 2.30 -10.81 6.49
CA ALA A 72 3.21 -10.15 7.42
C ALA A 72 4.66 -10.59 7.15
N ALA A 73 5.60 -9.66 7.32
CA ALA A 73 6.99 -10.05 7.51
C ALA A 73 7.07 -11.00 8.73
N HIS A 74 7.88 -12.06 8.62
CA HIS A 74 8.09 -12.95 9.75
C HIS A 74 8.59 -12.12 10.94
N ALA A 75 7.98 -12.33 12.11
CA ALA A 75 8.48 -11.75 13.34
C ALA A 75 9.97 -12.10 13.48
N THR A 76 10.81 -11.12 13.80
CA THR A 76 12.20 -11.42 14.11
C THR A 76 12.22 -12.34 15.33
N ASP A 77 12.72 -13.57 15.15
CA ASP A 77 12.67 -14.65 16.16
C ASP A 77 13.28 -14.26 17.51
N LYS A 78 14.08 -13.19 17.54
CA LYS A 78 14.63 -12.59 18.76
C LYS A 78 14.59 -11.09 18.62
N ALA A 79 13.92 -10.42 19.56
CA ALA A 79 14.26 -9.03 19.84
C ALA A 79 15.77 -8.95 20.08
N SER A 80 16.48 -8.13 19.31
CA SER A 80 17.93 -8.00 19.43
C SER A 80 18.25 -7.23 20.71
N HIS A 81 18.14 -7.90 21.85
CA HIS A 81 18.59 -7.37 23.14
C HIS A 81 20.13 -7.45 23.28
N ASN A 82 20.83 -7.76 22.19
CA ASN A 82 22.28 -7.71 22.17
C ASN A 82 22.75 -6.26 22.03
N LEU A 83 23.92 -5.99 22.59
CA LEU A 83 24.51 -4.66 22.63
C LEU A 83 24.61 -4.02 21.23
N LEU A 84 24.92 -4.82 20.20
CA LEU A 84 25.07 -4.34 18.83
C LEU A 84 23.77 -3.77 18.25
N GLY A 85 22.62 -4.41 18.49
CA GLY A 85 21.31 -3.92 18.06
C GLY A 85 20.96 -2.58 18.71
N HIS A 86 21.23 -2.44 20.01
CA HIS A 86 21.00 -1.19 20.73
C HIS A 86 21.91 -0.06 20.23
N MET A 87 23.19 -0.34 20.01
CA MET A 87 24.13 0.63 19.43
C MET A 87 23.71 1.06 18.03
N GLY A 88 23.24 0.11 17.20
CA GLY A 88 22.73 0.39 15.86
C GLY A 88 21.50 1.29 15.88
N SER A 89 20.52 1.02 16.76
CA SER A 89 19.35 1.87 16.94
C SER A 89 19.72 3.28 17.38
N ALA A 90 20.62 3.41 18.37
CA ALA A 90 21.07 4.72 18.85
C ALA A 90 21.78 5.52 17.75
N LEU A 91 22.61 4.86 16.94
CA LEU A 91 23.27 5.49 15.80
C LEU A 91 22.27 5.93 14.73
N PHE A 92 21.28 5.09 14.43
CA PHE A 92 20.22 5.41 13.48
C PHE A 92 19.44 6.67 13.90
N ASP A 93 19.11 6.79 15.19
CA ASP A 93 18.43 7.97 15.74
C ASP A 93 19.33 9.22 15.69
N GLN A 94 20.62 9.08 16.03
CA GLN A 94 21.60 10.18 15.94
C GLN A 94 21.77 10.71 14.51
N LEU A 95 21.68 9.82 13.51
CA LEU A 95 21.73 10.17 12.09
C LEU A 95 20.39 10.71 11.55
N GLN A 96 19.38 10.87 12.42
CA GLN A 96 18.02 11.30 12.06
C GLN A 96 17.36 10.35 11.03
N GLY A 97 17.74 9.07 11.01
CA GLY A 97 17.18 8.08 10.08
C GLY A 97 15.66 7.96 10.21
N ALA A 98 15.15 8.07 11.44
CA ALA A 98 13.71 8.03 11.75
C ALA A 98 12.91 9.20 11.14
N SER A 99 13.54 10.24 10.60
CA SER A 99 12.86 11.35 9.92
C SER A 99 12.27 10.97 8.55
N CYS A 100 12.74 9.88 7.95
CA CYS A 100 12.23 9.30 6.70
C CYS A 100 11.83 7.83 6.89
N HIS A 101 12.60 7.09 7.68
CA HIS A 101 12.40 5.67 7.95
C HIS A 101 11.69 5.48 9.29
N VAL A 102 10.43 5.94 9.36
CA VAL A 102 9.64 5.95 10.61
C VAL A 102 9.48 4.52 11.14
N PRO A 103 9.99 4.19 12.34
CA PRO A 103 10.10 2.80 12.80
C PRO A 103 8.77 2.08 12.91
N SER A 104 7.74 2.72 13.48
CA SER A 104 6.44 2.12 13.73
C SER A 104 5.30 2.92 13.15
N GLN A 105 4.26 2.20 12.75
CA GLN A 105 2.99 2.76 12.31
C GLN A 105 1.85 1.92 12.88
N ARG A 106 0.66 2.51 12.98
CA ARG A 106 -0.57 1.78 13.30
C ARG A 106 -1.43 1.75 12.05
N THR A 107 -1.83 0.56 11.62
CA THR A 107 -2.78 0.41 10.50
C THR A 107 -4.13 1.00 10.89
N GLY A 108 -4.84 1.57 9.91
CA GLY A 108 -6.16 2.16 10.17
C GLY A 108 -7.28 1.15 10.38
N ASN A 109 -8.49 1.69 10.40
CA ASN A 109 -9.72 1.00 10.81
C ASN A 109 -10.86 1.23 9.80
N ASN A 110 -10.58 1.14 8.51
CA ASN A 110 -11.65 1.17 7.51
C ASN A 110 -12.55 -0.05 7.61
N GLN A 111 -13.84 0.23 7.77
CA GLN A 111 -14.88 -0.79 7.86
C GLN A 111 -15.03 -1.60 6.57
N GLN A 112 -14.65 -1.03 5.42
CA GLN A 112 -14.71 -1.63 4.09
C GLN A 112 -13.42 -2.36 3.69
N ALA A 113 -12.40 -2.40 4.55
CA ALA A 113 -11.18 -3.16 4.25
C ALA A 113 -11.49 -4.64 4.02
N LEU A 114 -10.95 -5.19 2.92
CA LEU A 114 -11.13 -6.59 2.53
C LEU A 114 -10.62 -7.54 3.63
N ALA A 115 -9.38 -7.33 4.09
CA ALA A 115 -8.83 -8.04 5.23
C ALA A 115 -9.12 -7.30 6.55
N LYS A 116 -10.14 -7.72 7.30
CA LYS A 116 -10.44 -7.10 8.60
C LYS A 116 -9.40 -7.39 9.69
N VAL A 117 -8.60 -8.45 9.52
CA VAL A 117 -7.58 -8.88 10.49
C VAL A 117 -6.41 -7.92 10.61
N ILE A 118 -6.19 -7.06 9.61
CA ILE A 118 -5.09 -6.09 9.60
C ILE A 118 -5.47 -4.73 10.22
N LYS A 119 -6.63 -4.61 10.85
CA LYS A 119 -7.07 -3.36 11.49
C LYS A 119 -6.34 -3.11 12.80
N ASP A 120 -6.05 -1.85 13.08
CA ASP A 120 -5.52 -1.39 14.37
C ASP A 120 -4.24 -2.12 14.82
N GLN A 121 -3.44 -2.63 13.88
CA GLN A 121 -2.20 -3.35 14.14
C GLN A 121 -1.03 -2.37 14.22
N THR A 122 -0.20 -2.51 15.25
CA THR A 122 1.11 -1.85 15.28
C THR A 122 2.10 -2.67 14.45
N ILE A 123 2.62 -2.06 13.39
CA ILE A 123 3.64 -2.63 12.52
C ILE A 123 4.93 -1.84 12.62
N TRP A 124 6.05 -2.45 12.21
CA TRP A 124 7.39 -1.85 12.29
C TRP A 124 8.06 -1.75 10.90
N PRO A 125 7.55 -0.90 9.98
CA PRO A 125 7.94 -0.96 8.57
C PRO A 125 9.15 -0.07 8.23
N TYR A 126 9.62 0.81 9.13
CA TYR A 126 10.76 1.71 8.91
C TYR A 126 10.64 2.54 7.62
N THR A 127 9.47 3.15 7.44
CA THR A 127 9.11 4.01 6.29
C THR A 127 8.06 5.01 6.73
N ASP A 128 7.98 6.16 6.09
CA ASP A 128 6.89 7.14 6.23
C ASP A 128 5.81 6.98 5.16
N LEU A 129 6.02 6.06 4.20
CA LEU A 129 5.17 5.85 3.02
C LEU A 129 5.02 7.10 2.14
N LEU A 130 5.89 8.10 2.29
CA LEU A 130 5.87 9.30 1.48
C LEU A 130 6.76 9.13 0.26
N LEU A 131 6.24 9.55 -0.88
CA LEU A 131 7.02 9.65 -2.11
C LEU A 131 7.87 10.92 -2.05
N ARG A 132 9.20 10.76 -2.11
CA ARG A 132 10.16 11.86 -2.00
C ARG A 132 11.05 11.92 -3.24
N GLY A 133 11.30 13.13 -3.76
CA GLY A 133 12.37 13.41 -4.71
C GLY A 133 12.29 12.65 -6.04
N MET A 134 11.14 12.69 -6.72
CA MET A 134 11.03 12.08 -8.06
C MET A 134 11.70 12.91 -9.17
N GLY A 135 12.02 14.17 -8.88
CA GLY A 135 12.55 15.10 -9.86
C GLY A 135 11.46 15.68 -10.77
N PRO A 136 11.77 16.77 -11.49
CA PRO A 136 10.76 17.59 -12.17
C PRO A 136 9.93 16.84 -13.21
N SER A 137 10.50 15.81 -13.85
CA SER A 137 9.83 15.05 -14.93
C SER A 137 8.76 14.08 -14.44
N LEU A 138 8.67 13.82 -13.13
CA LEU A 138 7.75 12.84 -12.54
C LEU A 138 6.75 13.48 -11.56
N GLU A 139 6.97 14.76 -11.19
CA GLU A 139 6.09 15.57 -10.35
C GLU A 139 4.86 16.10 -11.14
N GLU A 140 4.98 16.32 -12.46
CA GLU A 140 3.86 16.79 -13.30
C GLU A 140 2.81 15.71 -13.62
N ALA A 141 3.17 14.43 -13.53
CA ALA A 141 2.26 13.32 -13.85
C ALA A 141 1.48 12.79 -12.62
N ILE A 142 1.95 13.08 -11.40
CA ILE A 142 1.35 12.57 -10.16
C ILE A 142 1.25 13.72 -9.16
N ILE A 143 0.06 14.30 -9.03
CA ILE A 143 -0.23 15.24 -7.95
C ILE A 143 -0.30 14.46 -6.63
N VAL A 144 0.84 14.30 -5.96
CA VAL A 144 0.90 13.78 -4.59
C VAL A 144 0.66 14.96 -3.65
N HIS A 145 -0.57 15.09 -3.17
CA HIS A 145 -0.87 16.00 -2.06
C HIS A 145 -0.33 15.39 -0.76
N ALA A 146 0.64 16.06 -0.14
CA ALA A 146 1.09 15.74 1.21
C ALA A 146 -0.09 15.87 2.19
N GLY A 147 -0.47 14.75 2.80
CA GLY A 147 -1.48 14.69 3.85
C GLY A 147 -1.11 13.59 4.83
N GLU A 148 -1.52 13.75 6.07
CA GLU A 148 -1.30 12.79 7.14
C GLU A 148 -1.87 11.41 6.77
N ALA A 149 -1.10 10.37 7.08
CA ALA A 149 -1.39 8.99 6.69
C ALA A 149 -2.76 8.50 7.22
N THR A 150 -3.81 8.67 6.42
CA THR A 150 -5.06 7.92 6.57
C THR A 150 -4.90 6.61 5.81
N THR A 151 -4.36 5.61 6.50
CA THR A 151 -4.14 4.27 5.94
C THR A 151 -5.31 3.34 6.20
N ALA A 152 -5.60 2.49 5.22
CA ALA A 152 -6.58 1.39 5.20
C ALA A 152 -7.98 1.79 5.64
#